data_AF-A0A0J9CZ51-F1
#
_entry.id   AF-A0A0J9CZ51-F1
#
_cell.length_a   1.000
_cell.length_b   1.000
_cell.length_c   1.000
_cell.angle_alpha   90.00
_cell.angle_beta   90.00
_cell.angle_gamma   90.00
#
_symmetry.space_group_name_H-M   'P 1'
#
loop_
_entity.id
_entity.type
_entity.pdbx_description
1 polymer ?
#
loop_
_entity_poly.entity_id
_entity_poly.type
_entity_poly.pdbx_seq_one_letter_code
_entity_poly.pdbx_strand_id
1 'polypeptide(L)'
;MTTIPTDRSSALAARDRLVPLALSDTGQARRVARFLMAWWNGPELGDFPVADLFALDTAVARDIAAIVGFVAQHPGALYIDALGYGDEMQAIIARWHAPQAANAA
;
A
#
# COMPACT_ATOMS: atom_id res chain seq x y z
N MET A 1 -9.53 -11.94 -21.23
CA MET A 1 -9.43 -11.26 -19.92
C MET A 1 -8.06 -11.55 -19.34
N THR A 2 -7.30 -10.52 -18.96
CA THR A 2 -6.02 -10.70 -18.27
C THR A 2 -6.30 -10.95 -16.80
N THR A 3 -5.91 -12.11 -16.27
CA THR A 3 -6.04 -12.45 -14.85
C THR A 3 -4.98 -11.70 -14.03
N ILE A 4 -5.32 -11.32 -12.79
CA ILE A 4 -4.36 -10.76 -11.84
C ILE A 4 -3.88 -11.92 -10.96
N PRO A 5 -2.59 -12.27 -10.96
CA PRO A 5 -2.09 -13.33 -10.11
C PRO A 5 -2.02 -12.85 -8.65
N THR A 6 -2.57 -13.65 -7.74
CA THR A 6 -2.74 -13.32 -6.31
C THR A 6 -2.04 -14.33 -5.40
N ASP A 7 -1.13 -15.14 -5.96
CA ASP A 7 -0.29 -16.05 -5.19
C ASP A 7 0.80 -15.27 -4.43
N ARG A 8 1.45 -15.94 -3.47
CA ARG A 8 2.47 -15.33 -2.62
C ARG A 8 3.62 -14.70 -3.41
N SER A 9 4.10 -15.36 -4.45
CA SER A 9 5.25 -14.84 -5.22
C SER A 9 4.88 -13.56 -5.98
N SER A 10 3.68 -13.52 -6.55
CA SER A 10 3.14 -12.34 -7.23
C SER A 10 2.91 -11.17 -6.27
N ALA A 11 2.38 -11.43 -5.07
CA ALA A 11 2.17 -10.41 -4.06
C ALA A 11 3.48 -9.82 -3.50
N LEU A 12 4.50 -10.67 -3.26
CA LEU A 12 5.82 -10.20 -2.83
C LEU A 12 6.48 -9.36 -3.93
N ALA A 13 6.41 -9.80 -5.18
CA ALA A 13 6.96 -9.02 -6.30
C ALA A 13 6.23 -7.68 -6.49
N ALA A 14 4.90 -7.65 -6.31
CA ALA A 14 4.11 -6.41 -6.34
C ALA A 14 4.54 -5.45 -5.22
N ARG A 15 4.67 -5.95 -3.99
CA ARG A 15 5.18 -5.17 -2.85
C ARG A 15 6.57 -4.58 -3.15
N ASP A 16 7.48 -5.37 -3.71
CA ASP A 16 8.86 -4.95 -4.01
C ASP A 16 8.92 -3.81 -5.04
N ARG A 17 7.87 -3.63 -5.85
CA ARG A 17 7.70 -2.48 -6.74
C ARG A 17 7.00 -1.31 -6.05
N LEU A 18 5.97 -1.57 -5.25
CA LEU A 18 5.16 -0.54 -4.60
C LEU A 18 5.89 0.20 -3.49
N VAL A 19 6.73 -0.47 -2.70
CA VAL A 19 7.46 0.16 -1.60
C VAL A 19 8.42 1.26 -2.10
N PRO A 20 9.31 1.01 -3.08
CA PRO A 20 10.14 2.07 -3.66
C PRO A 20 9.30 3.19 -4.30
N LEU A 21 8.17 2.85 -4.93
CA LEU A 21 7.27 3.84 -5.53
C LEU A 21 6.65 4.76 -4.46
N ALA A 22 6.25 4.23 -3.31
CA ALA A 22 5.73 5.02 -2.19
C ALA A 22 6.78 5.97 -1.59
N LEU A 23 8.06 5.58 -1.64
CA LEU A 23 9.19 6.40 -1.17
C LEU A 23 9.67 7.43 -2.22
N SER A 24 9.16 7.35 -3.45
CA SER A 24 9.52 8.27 -4.54
C SER A 24 8.79 9.63 -4.45
N ASP A 25 9.04 10.48 -5.45
CA ASP A 25 8.41 11.80 -5.62
C ASP A 25 7.50 11.89 -6.86
N THR A 26 6.88 10.77 -7.24
CA THR A 26 5.93 10.74 -8.36
C THR A 26 4.53 11.16 -7.92
N GLY A 27 3.70 11.59 -8.87
CA GLY A 27 2.28 11.93 -8.59
C GLY A 27 1.46 10.76 -8.02
N GLN A 28 1.90 9.52 -8.20
CA GLN A 28 1.24 8.31 -7.71
C GLN A 28 1.77 7.84 -6.35
N ALA A 29 2.95 8.29 -5.92
CA ALA A 29 3.62 7.86 -4.69
C ALA A 29 2.71 7.99 -3.46
N ARG A 30 2.00 9.12 -3.32
CA ARG A 30 1.09 9.36 -2.18
C ARG A 30 -0.04 8.33 -2.10
N ARG A 31 -0.60 7.87 -3.23
CA ARG A 31 -1.70 6.89 -3.25
C ARG A 31 -1.21 5.51 -2.89
N VAL A 32 -0.03 5.13 -3.38
CA VAL A 32 0.61 3.88 -3.00
C VAL A 32 0.97 3.88 -1.52
N ALA A 33 1.52 4.98 -1.00
CA ALA A 33 1.79 5.14 0.42
C ALA A 33 0.52 5.01 1.27
N ARG A 34 -0.59 5.64 0.87
CA ARG A 34 -1.88 5.49 1.55
C ARG A 34 -2.35 4.03 1.61
N PHE A 35 -2.23 3.30 0.50
CA PHE A 35 -2.56 1.87 0.50
C PHE A 35 -1.70 1.08 1.49
N LEU A 36 -0.38 1.25 1.44
CA LEU A 36 0.55 0.52 2.30
C LEU A 36 0.33 0.86 3.79
N MET A 37 0.09 2.13 4.11
CA MET A 37 -0.23 2.59 5.46
C MET A 37 -1.58 2.03 5.95
N ALA A 38 -2.61 2.06 5.12
CA ALA A 38 -3.92 1.50 5.44
C ALA A 38 -3.86 -0.02 5.66
N TRP A 39 -3.05 -0.73 4.87
CA TRP A 39 -2.81 -2.15 5.06
C TRP A 39 -2.09 -2.44 6.37
N TRP A 40 -1.08 -1.64 6.74
CA TRP A 40 -0.36 -1.86 8.02
C TRP A 40 -1.23 -1.54 9.23
N ASN A 41 -1.85 -0.36 9.26
CA ASN A 41 -2.68 0.08 10.38
C ASN A 41 -3.63 1.21 9.96
N GLY A 42 -4.74 0.87 9.30
CA GLY A 42 -5.77 1.82 8.89
C GLY A 42 -6.32 2.73 10.00
N PRO A 43 -6.66 2.21 11.21
CA PRO A 43 -7.16 3.04 12.30
C PRO A 43 -6.26 4.22 12.69
N GLU A 44 -4.94 4.05 12.66
CA GLU A 44 -3.99 5.11 13.03
C GLU A 44 -3.41 5.85 11.83
N LEU A 45 -3.22 5.15 10.71
CA LEU A 45 -2.51 5.66 9.52
C LEU A 45 -3.44 6.10 8.38
N GLY A 46 -4.75 5.91 8.56
CA GLY A 46 -5.81 6.30 7.63
C GLY A 46 -6.16 5.22 6.60
N ASP A 47 -7.32 5.39 5.96
CA ASP A 47 -7.88 4.42 5.01
C ASP A 47 -7.40 4.60 3.56
N PHE A 48 -7.59 3.54 2.77
CA PHE A 48 -7.39 3.53 1.32
C PHE A 48 -8.74 3.51 0.56
N PRO A 49 -9.14 4.63 -0.08
CA PRO A 49 -10.34 4.65 -0.92
C PRO A 49 -10.13 3.83 -2.20
N VAL A 50 -11.07 2.95 -2.54
CA VAL A 50 -11.02 2.16 -3.79
C VAL A 50 -10.89 3.06 -5.04
N ALA A 51 -11.45 4.27 -5.00
CA ALA A 51 -11.35 5.24 -6.07
C ALA A 51 -9.91 5.73 -6.36
N ASP A 52 -8.98 5.59 -5.41
CA ASP A 52 -7.57 5.95 -5.64
C ASP A 52 -6.96 5.08 -6.76
N LEU A 53 -7.50 3.88 -7.03
CA LEU A 53 -7.07 3.02 -8.14
C LEU A 53 -7.26 3.67 -9.52
N PHE A 54 -8.24 4.55 -9.69
CA PHE A 54 -8.51 5.20 -10.99
C PHE A 54 -7.46 6.25 -11.36
N ALA A 55 -6.65 6.69 -10.40
CA ALA A 55 -5.60 7.70 -10.58
C ALA A 55 -4.18 7.10 -10.62
N LEU A 56 -4.09 5.77 -10.71
CA LEU A 56 -2.83 5.03 -10.79
C LEU A 56 -2.62 4.48 -12.20
N ASP A 57 -1.35 4.28 -12.55
CA ASP A 57 -1.01 3.52 -13.75
C ASP A 57 -1.56 2.10 -13.59
N THR A 58 -2.07 1.54 -14.69
CA THR A 58 -2.69 0.21 -14.69
C THR A 58 -1.80 -0.86 -14.06
N ALA A 59 -0.48 -0.78 -14.23
CA ALA A 59 0.47 -1.71 -13.60
C ALA A 59 0.48 -1.57 -12.08
N VAL A 60 0.50 -0.34 -11.55
CA VAL A 60 0.50 -0.05 -10.11
C VAL A 60 -0.83 -0.47 -9.48
N ALA A 61 -1.96 -0.18 -10.14
CA ALA A 61 -3.28 -0.60 -9.68
C ALA A 61 -3.39 -2.15 -9.61
N ARG A 62 -2.80 -2.86 -10.58
CA ARG A 62 -2.75 -4.33 -10.59
C ARG A 62 -1.87 -4.89 -9.47
N ASP A 63 -0.76 -4.22 -9.15
CA ASP A 63 0.10 -4.61 -8.04
C ASP A 63 -0.64 -4.50 -6.70
N ILE A 64 -1.40 -3.42 -6.49
CA ILE A 64 -2.27 -3.28 -5.31
C ILE A 64 -3.30 -4.42 -5.27
N ALA A 65 -3.97 -4.69 -6.39
CA ALA A 65 -4.97 -5.75 -6.46
C ALA A 65 -4.39 -7.16 -6.21
N ALA A 66 -3.16 -7.42 -6.66
CA ALA A 66 -2.46 -8.68 -6.39
C ALA A 66 -2.23 -8.89 -4.88
N ILE A 67 -1.81 -7.84 -4.16
CA ILE A 67 -1.63 -7.87 -2.70
C ILE A 67 -2.97 -8.06 -1.99
N VAL A 68 -4.01 -7.29 -2.36
CA VAL A 68 -5.34 -7.41 -1.75
C VAL A 68 -5.89 -8.82 -1.94
N GLY A 69 -5.78 -9.38 -3.16
CA GLY A 69 -6.22 -10.74 -3.44
C GLY A 69 -5.41 -11.79 -2.67
N PHE A 70 -4.11 -11.59 -2.49
CA PHE A 70 -3.28 -12.47 -1.66
C PHE A 70 -3.68 -12.42 -0.18
N VAL A 71 -3.87 -11.22 0.39
CA VAL A 71 -4.30 -11.03 1.78
C VAL A 71 -5.70 -11.63 2.00
N ALA A 72 -6.63 -11.45 1.06
CA ALA A 72 -7.99 -11.99 1.14
C ALA A 72 -8.04 -13.53 1.17
N GLN A 73 -7.00 -14.21 0.68
CA GLN A 73 -6.87 -15.67 0.73
C GLN A 73 -6.20 -16.16 2.02
N HIS A 74 -5.63 -15.26 2.83
CA HIS A 74 -4.89 -15.64 4.03
C HIS A 74 -5.85 -15.91 5.21
N PRO A 75 -5.66 -16.98 6.00
CA PRO A 75 -6.59 -17.36 7.08
C PRO A 75 -6.58 -16.42 8.29
N GLY A 76 -5.70 -15.43 8.31
CA GLY A 76 -5.58 -14.46 9.40
C GLY A 76 -4.90 -13.18 8.91
N ALA A 77 -4.70 -12.25 9.84
CA ALA A 77 -4.06 -10.98 9.53
C ALA A 77 -2.59 -11.19 9.12
N LEU A 78 -2.25 -10.72 7.92
CA LEU A 78 -0.89 -10.70 7.40
C LEU A 78 -0.53 -9.26 7.05
N TYR A 79 0.44 -8.72 7.78
CA TYR A 79 0.89 -7.35 7.65
C TYR A 79 2.29 -7.29 7.01
N ILE A 80 2.61 -6.12 6.46
CA ILE A 80 3.81 -5.88 5.67
C ILE A 80 5.12 -5.97 6.48
N ASP A 81 5.07 -5.70 7.78
CA ASP A 81 6.18 -5.85 8.72
C ASP A 81 6.56 -7.33 8.94
N ALA A 82 5.57 -8.23 9.05
CA ALA A 82 5.78 -9.67 9.08
C ALA A 82 6.41 -10.21 7.77
N LEU A 83 6.47 -9.39 6.73
CA LEU A 83 7.13 -9.69 5.46
C LEU A 83 8.51 -9.03 5.33
N GLY A 84 9.03 -8.39 6.38
CA GLY A 84 10.38 -7.84 6.46
C GLY A 84 10.53 -6.35 6.14
N TYR A 85 9.42 -5.60 6.04
CA TYR A 85 9.42 -4.20 5.55
C TYR A 85 9.09 -3.18 6.65
N GLY A 86 9.42 -3.49 7.90
CA GLY A 86 9.15 -2.60 9.03
C GLY A 86 9.84 -1.24 8.86
N ASP A 87 11.12 -1.24 8.50
CA ASP A 87 11.93 -0.02 8.38
C ASP A 87 11.46 0.87 7.21
N GLU A 88 11.19 0.26 6.05
CA GLU A 88 10.67 0.98 4.88
C GLU A 88 9.30 1.59 5.17
N MET A 89 8.46 0.86 5.91
CA MET A 89 7.18 1.40 6.29
C MET A 89 7.29 2.54 7.31
N GLN A 90 8.24 2.50 8.24
CA GLN A 90 8.54 3.65 9.09
C GLN A 90 8.97 4.86 8.26
N ALA A 91 9.78 4.66 7.20
CA ALA A 91 10.15 5.72 6.28
C ALA A 91 8.95 6.27 5.48
N ILE A 92 8.03 5.40 5.04
CA ILE A 92 6.78 5.80 4.37
C ILE A 92 5.90 6.62 5.32
N ILE A 93 5.72 6.17 6.57
CA ILE A 93 4.94 6.88 7.60
C ILE A 93 5.57 8.25 7.85
N ALA A 94 6.88 8.33 8.10
CA ALA A 94 7.58 9.58 8.33
C ALA A 94 7.41 10.58 7.17
N ARG A 95 7.30 10.09 5.93
CA ARG A 95 7.10 10.92 4.75
C ARG A 95 5.66 11.40 4.57
N TRP A 96 4.67 10.56 4.86
CA TRP A 96 3.28 10.79 4.42
C TRP A 96 2.26 10.97 5.55
N HIS A 97 2.57 10.51 6.76
CA HIS A 97 1.73 10.63 7.96
C HIS A 97 2.12 11.86 8.78
N ALA A 98 2.24 13.03 8.14
CA ALA A 98 2.42 14.27 8.88
C ALA A 98 1.29 14.41 9.94
N PRO A 99 1.59 14.87 11.16
CA PRO A 99 0.59 15.02 12.20
C PRO A 99 -0.53 15.88 11.65
N GLN A 100 -1.76 15.40 11.82
CA GLN A 100 -2.97 16.09 11.37
C GLN A 100 -2.91 17.51 11.93
N ALA A 101 -2.59 18.50 11.09
CA ALA A 101 -2.60 19.89 11.51
C ALA A 101 -3.99 20.16 12.08
N ALA A 102 -4.01 20.57 13.34
CA ALA A 102 -5.21 20.85 14.10
C ALA A 102 -6.05 21.89 13.35
N ASN A 103 -6.99 21.44 12.52
CA ASN A 103 -8.06 22.28 12.01
C ASN A 103 -9.14 22.32 13.09
N ALA A 104 -8.85 23.08 14.13
CA ALA A 104 -9.85 23.74 14.96
C ALA A 104 -9.67 25.25 14.72
N ALA A 105 -10.40 25.77 13.74
CA ALA A 105 -10.68 27.19 13.56
C ALA A 105 -12.11 27.32 13.04
#